data_AF-W7W7U2-F1
#
_entry.id   AF-W7W7U2-F1
#
_cell.length_a   1.000
_cell.length_b   1.000
_cell.length_c   1.000
_cell.angle_alpha   90.00
_cell.angle_beta   90.00
_cell.angle_gamma   90.00
#
_symmetry.space_group_name_H-M   'P 1'
#
loop_
_entity.id
_entity.type
_entity.pdbx_description
1 polymer ?
#
loop_
_entity_poly.entity_id
_entity_poly.type
_entity_poly.pdbx_seq_one_letter_code
_entity_poly.pdbx_strand_id
1 'polypeptide(L)'
;MPARLPFVLLNGASGIAVGLATEIPSHNLREVAAAAVALIKQEKLSDDELFALLPGPDYPGGGQIISAEADIRDAYRSGRGSLKVRAKWKIEDLARGQWNLVVTELRPAPARRRCWRRSRS
;
A
#
# COMPACT_ATOMS: atom_id res chain seq x y z
N MET A 1 -16.96 -8.81 -17.67
CA MET A 1 -16.97 -10.02 -16.80
C MET A 1 -17.74 -9.68 -15.52
N PRO A 2 -18.70 -10.49 -15.06
CA PRO A 2 -19.37 -10.25 -13.78
C PRO A 2 -18.39 -10.48 -12.63
N ALA A 3 -17.89 -9.41 -12.02
CA ALA A 3 -16.92 -9.48 -10.94
C ALA A 3 -17.65 -9.85 -9.62
N ARG A 4 -17.52 -11.10 -9.19
CA ARG A 4 -18.01 -11.57 -7.87
C ARG A 4 -17.17 -11.06 -6.68
N LEU A 5 -16.02 -10.44 -6.98
CA LEU A 5 -15.07 -9.90 -6.02
C LEU A 5 -14.63 -8.51 -6.49
N PRO A 6 -14.35 -7.56 -5.57
CA PRO A 6 -13.87 -6.22 -5.91
C PRO A 6 -12.41 -6.24 -6.40
N PHE A 7 -12.22 -6.73 -7.64
CA PHE A 7 -10.90 -6.96 -8.25
C PHE A 7 -10.05 -5.70 -8.44
N VAL A 8 -10.68 -4.52 -8.54
CA VAL A 8 -10.01 -3.23 -8.77
C VAL A 8 -9.16 -2.81 -7.57
N LEU A 9 -9.70 -2.95 -6.36
CA LEU A 9 -8.98 -2.63 -5.12
C LEU A 9 -7.98 -3.72 -4.74
N LEU A 10 -8.26 -4.96 -5.14
CA LEU A 10 -7.47 -6.13 -4.79
C LEU A 10 -6.14 -6.21 -5.51
N ASN A 11 -6.15 -5.95 -6.82
CA ASN A 11 -4.92 -5.96 -7.61
C ASN A 11 -4.23 -4.59 -7.67
N GLY A 12 -4.96 -3.54 -7.29
CA GLY A 12 -4.61 -2.19 -7.69
C GLY A 12 -4.83 -1.99 -9.19
N ALA A 13 -5.02 -0.74 -9.60
CA ALA A 13 -5.14 -0.38 -11.00
C ALA A 13 -4.16 0.75 -11.29
N SER A 14 -3.19 0.47 -12.15
CA SER A 14 -2.26 1.46 -12.70
C SER A 14 -2.61 1.65 -14.16
N GLY A 15 -2.93 2.89 -14.54
CA GLY A 15 -3.36 3.24 -15.89
C GLY A 15 -3.00 4.67 -16.22
N ILE A 16 -2.31 4.85 -17.35
CA ILE A 16 -2.02 6.15 -17.93
C ILE A 16 -2.89 6.30 -19.18
N ALA A 17 -3.85 7.22 -19.13
CA ALA A 17 -4.66 7.64 -20.26
C ALA A 17 -4.26 9.07 -20.69
N VAL A 18 -4.74 9.51 -21.85
CA VAL A 18 -4.42 10.86 -22.38
C VAL A 18 -5.05 11.91 -21.46
N GLY A 19 -4.23 12.57 -20.64
CA GLY A 19 -4.66 13.61 -19.69
C GLY A 19 -5.09 13.10 -18.30
N LEU A 20 -5.01 11.80 -18.03
CA LEU A 20 -5.37 11.20 -16.73
C LEU A 20 -4.36 10.11 -16.34
N ALA A 21 -3.82 10.20 -15.13
CA ALA A 21 -3.09 9.10 -14.50
C ALA A 21 -3.91 8.59 -13.32
N THR A 22 -4.12 7.28 -13.26
CA THR A 22 -4.79 6.61 -12.14
C THR A 22 -3.87 5.56 -11.57
N GLU A 23 -3.56 5.69 -10.29
CA GLU A 23 -2.77 4.75 -9.51
C GLU A 23 -3.58 4.39 -8.27
N ILE A 24 -4.23 3.23 -8.29
CA ILE A 24 -4.96 2.67 -7.16
C ILE A 24 -4.04 1.64 -6.49
N PRO A 25 -3.62 1.85 -5.23
CA PRO A 25 -2.77 0.90 -4.54
C PRO A 25 -3.52 -0.40 -4.23
N SER A 26 -2.78 -1.50 -4.04
CA SER A 26 -3.35 -2.78 -3.60
C SER A 26 -3.84 -2.67 -2.15
N HIS A 27 -4.92 -3.38 -1.85
CA HIS A 27 -5.49 -3.49 -0.52
C HIS A 27 -5.74 -4.95 -0.18
N ASN A 28 -5.83 -5.24 1.12
CA ASN A 28 -6.13 -6.57 1.58
C ASN A 28 -7.56 -6.98 1.18
N LEU A 29 -7.71 -8.15 0.55
CA LEU A 29 -9.02 -8.66 0.14
C LEU A 29 -10.01 -8.75 1.30
N ARG A 30 -9.55 -9.14 2.49
CA ARG A 30 -10.44 -9.33 3.65
C ARG A 30 -10.99 -8.00 4.14
N GLU A 31 -10.15 -6.97 4.18
CA GLU A 31 -10.52 -5.61 4.58
C GLU A 31 -11.50 -5.00 3.58
N VAL A 32 -11.18 -5.09 2.28
CA VAL A 32 -12.07 -4.61 1.21
C VAL A 32 -13.41 -5.36 1.20
N ALA A 33 -13.40 -6.68 1.38
CA ALA A 33 -14.62 -7.46 1.45
C ALA A 33 -15.46 -7.12 2.69
N ALA A 34 -14.82 -6.91 3.85
CA ALA A 34 -15.50 -6.48 5.07
C ALA A 34 -16.12 -5.09 4.90
N ALA A 35 -15.39 -4.13 4.33
CA ALA A 35 -15.88 -2.80 4.01
C ALA A 35 -17.06 -2.84 3.02
N ALA A 36 -16.97 -3.66 1.96
CA ALA A 36 -18.06 -3.84 1.00
C ALA A 36 -19.31 -4.46 1.65
N VAL A 37 -19.15 -5.47 2.50
CA VAL A 37 -20.26 -6.08 3.25
C VAL A 37 -20.88 -5.08 4.23
N ALA A 38 -20.08 -4.25 4.89
CA ALA A 38 -20.57 -3.19 5.78
C ALA A 38 -21.40 -2.15 5.02
N LEU A 39 -20.92 -1.69 3.86
CA LEU A 39 -21.66 -0.77 2.99
C LEU A 39 -22.95 -1.37 2.44
N ILE A 40 -22.97 -2.68 2.13
CA ILE A 40 -24.19 -3.37 1.69
C ILE A 40 -25.22 -3.45 2.83
N LYS A 41 -24.77 -3.67 4.07
CA LYS A 41 -25.66 -3.73 5.24
C LYS A 41 -26.14 -2.35 5.68
N GLN A 42 -25.30 -1.33 5.50
CA GLN A 42 -25.54 0.03 5.95
C GLN A 42 -25.02 1.01 4.89
N GLU A 43 -25.95 1.46 4.05
CA GLU A 43 -25.67 2.31 2.88
C GLU A 43 -25.09 3.70 3.25
N LYS A 44 -25.35 4.15 4.49
CA LYS A 44 -24.83 5.41 5.06
C LYS A 44 -23.81 5.15 6.17
N LEU A 45 -22.83 4.28 5.90
CA LEU A 45 -21.69 4.13 6.79
C LEU A 45 -20.90 5.45 6.84
N SER A 46 -20.42 5.84 8.02
CA SER A 46 -19.57 7.03 8.13
C SER A 46 -18.17 6.76 7.56
N ASP A 47 -17.51 7.81 7.07
CA ASP A 47 -16.14 7.69 6.54
C ASP A 47 -15.18 7.12 7.61
N ASP A 48 -15.34 7.50 8.88
CA ASP A 48 -14.51 7.00 9.99
C ASP A 48 -14.69 5.50 10.26
N GLU A 49 -15.92 4.98 10.18
CA GLU A 49 -16.19 3.54 10.29
C GLU A 49 -15.63 2.78 9.09
N LEU A 50 -15.67 3.39 7.90
CA LEU A 50 -15.07 2.82 6.70
C LEU A 50 -13.54 2.75 6.81
N PHE A 51 -12.90 3.80 7.32
CA PHE A 51 -11.46 3.83 7.58
C PHE A 51 -11.04 2.87 8.70
N ALA A 52 -11.90 2.61 9.68
CA ALA A 52 -11.64 1.58 10.68
C ALA A 52 -11.62 0.16 10.09
N LEU A 53 -12.41 -0.09 9.04
CA LEU A 53 -12.43 -1.37 8.31
C LEU A 53 -11.33 -1.46 7.24
N LEU A 54 -10.88 -0.32 6.73
CA LEU A 54 -9.86 -0.20 5.69
C LEU A 54 -8.73 0.74 6.16
N PRO A 55 -7.85 0.25 7.05
CA PRO A 55 -6.83 1.08 7.71
C PRO A 55 -5.79 1.64 6.73
N GLY A 56 -5.60 1.01 5.57
CA GLY A 56 -4.73 1.51 4.54
C GLY A 56 -4.46 0.51 3.42
N PRO A 57 -3.64 0.90 2.43
CA PRO A 57 -3.20 0.01 1.37
C PRO A 57 -2.20 -1.03 1.89
N ASP A 58 -2.36 -2.27 1.42
CA ASP A 58 -1.50 -3.40 1.75
C ASP A 58 -0.80 -3.86 0.47
N TYR A 59 0.52 -3.72 0.44
CA TYR A 59 1.30 -4.01 -0.75
C TYR A 59 1.84 -5.45 -0.69
N PRO A 60 1.69 -6.26 -1.76
CA PRO A 60 2.10 -7.66 -1.76
C PRO A 60 3.62 -7.86 -1.64
N GLY A 61 4.42 -6.81 -1.83
CA GLY A 61 5.87 -6.82 -1.64
C GLY A 61 6.33 -6.51 -0.20
N GLY A 62 5.39 -6.23 0.70
CA GLY A 62 5.65 -5.62 2.00
C GLY A 62 6.03 -4.13 1.87
N GLY A 63 6.57 -3.59 2.96
CA GLY A 63 6.96 -2.19 3.05
C GLY A 63 6.07 -1.40 4.00
N GLN A 64 6.71 -0.57 4.82
CA GLN A 64 6.04 0.23 5.83
C GLN A 64 5.53 1.52 5.19
N ILE A 65 4.23 1.77 5.29
CA ILE A 65 3.68 3.10 5.01
C ILE A 65 4.15 4.04 6.13
N ILE A 66 4.78 5.14 5.74
CA ILE A 66 5.30 6.17 6.64
C ILE A 66 4.49 7.48 6.56
N SER A 67 3.46 7.52 5.71
CA SER A 67 2.50 8.63 5.68
C SER A 67 1.70 8.66 6.97
N ALA A 68 1.31 9.86 7.42
CA ALA A 68 0.43 9.99 8.57
C ALA A 68 -0.94 9.40 8.24
N GLU A 69 -1.65 8.90 9.26
CA GLU A 69 -3.00 8.36 9.06
C GLU A 69 -3.97 9.41 8.49
N ALA A 70 -3.80 10.68 8.88
CA ALA A 70 -4.53 11.80 8.30
C ALA A 70 -4.30 11.94 6.77
N ASP A 71 -3.04 11.80 6.31
CA ASP A 71 -2.72 11.87 4.88
C ASP A 71 -3.37 10.71 4.09
N ILE A 72 -3.46 9.53 4.72
CA ILE A 72 -4.10 8.34 4.14
C ILE A 72 -5.61 8.57 4.01
N ARG A 73 -6.25 9.07 5.08
CA ARG A 73 -7.68 9.42 5.09
C ARG A 73 -8.01 10.51 4.07
N ASP A 74 -7.19 11.55 3.99
CA ASP A 74 -7.35 12.63 3.01
C ASP A 74 -7.18 12.13 1.58
N ALA A 75 -6.24 11.20 1.34
CA ALA A 75 -6.06 10.55 0.05
C ALA A 75 -7.30 9.73 -0.36
N TYR A 76 -7.92 9.01 0.59
CA TYR A 76 -9.16 8.28 0.33
C TYR A 76 -10.35 9.22 0.09
N ARG A 77 -10.46 10.31 0.84
CA ARG A 77 -11.57 11.27 0.71
C ARG A 77 -11.51 12.07 -0.58
N SER A 78 -10.32 12.53 -0.95
CA SER A 78 -10.10 13.35 -2.15
C SER A 78 -9.87 12.51 -3.42
N GLY A 79 -9.57 11.22 -3.26
CA GLY A 79 -9.14 10.34 -4.35
C GLY A 79 -7.76 10.69 -4.92
N ARG A 80 -7.04 11.65 -4.32
CA ARG A 80 -5.72 12.11 -4.75
C ARG A 80 -4.82 12.31 -3.54
N GLY A 81 -3.74 11.56 -3.45
CA GLY A 81 -2.78 11.73 -2.36
C GLY A 81 -1.45 11.05 -2.64
N SER A 82 -0.41 11.54 -1.98
CA SER A 82 0.92 10.95 -2.06
C SER A 82 1.17 10.04 -0.85
N LEU A 83 1.17 8.73 -1.08
CA LEU A 83 1.50 7.75 -0.06
C LEU A 83 3.00 7.45 -0.09
N LYS A 84 3.67 7.65 1.04
CA LYS A 84 5.09 7.36 1.20
C LYS A 84 5.25 5.97 1.79
N VAL A 85 5.89 5.08 1.03
CA VAL A 85 6.21 3.71 1.47
C VAL A 85 7.72 3.57 1.66
N ARG A 86 8.20 2.86 2.67
CA ARG A 86 9.62 2.60 2.91
C ARG A 86 9.89 1.10 3.00
N ALA A 87 11.07 0.67 2.56
CA ALA A 87 11.54 -0.70 2.77
C ALA A 87 11.84 -0.95 4.26
N LYS A 88 11.49 -2.13 4.76
CA LYS A 88 11.80 -2.55 6.14
C LYS A 88 13.17 -3.23 6.14
N TRP A 89 14.06 -2.77 7.00
CA TRP A 89 15.41 -3.29 7.13
C TRP A 89 15.80 -3.38 8.61
N LYS A 90 16.74 -4.27 8.90
CA LYS A 90 17.33 -4.46 10.23
C LYS A 90 18.85 -4.51 10.10
N ILE A 91 19.55 -3.98 11.10
CA ILE A 91 21.00 -4.15 11.23
C ILE A 91 21.22 -5.36 12.14
N GLU A 92 22.03 -6.30 11.66
CA GLU A 92 22.52 -7.44 12.44
C GLU A 92 24.01 -7.25 12.67
N ASP A 93 24.40 -7.11 13.95
CA ASP A 93 25.79 -7.02 14.35
C ASP A 93 26.43 -8.42 14.33
N LEU A 94 27.52 -8.54 13.59
CA LEU A 94 28.35 -9.74 13.52
C LEU A 94 29.53 -9.63 14.47
N ALA A 95 30.10 -10.79 14.81
CA ALA A 95 31.35 -10.83 15.56
C ALA A 95 32.46 -10.08 14.81
N ARG A 96 33.31 -9.36 15.55
CA ARG A 96 34.46 -8.55 15.07
C ARG A 96 34.12 -7.17 14.50
N GLY A 97 33.03 -6.54 14.95
CA GLY A 97 32.69 -5.16 14.56
C GLY A 97 32.22 -5.02 13.11
N GLN A 98 31.90 -6.14 12.46
CA GLN A 98 31.23 -6.16 11.17
C GLN A 98 29.72 -6.08 11.41
N TRP A 99 29.02 -5.39 10.52
CA TRP A 99 27.57 -5.25 10.57
C TRP A 99 26.99 -5.57 9.20
N ASN A 100 25.86 -6.28 9.20
CA ASN A 100 25.10 -6.57 7.99
C ASN A 100 23.77 -5.83 8.02
N LEU A 101 23.46 -5.12 6.94
CA LEU A 101 22.13 -4.54 6.74
C LEU A 101 21.27 -5.54 5.96
N VAL A 102 20.27 -6.12 6.63
CA VAL A 102 19.36 -7.11 6.06
C VAL A 102 18.02 -6.44 5.75
N VAL A 103 17.70 -6.29 4.47
CA VAL A 103 16.40 -5.77 4.01
C VAL A 103 15.39 -6.93 4.01
N THR A 104 14.35 -6.85 4.85
CA THR A 104 13.33 -7.91 4.97
C THR A 104 12.17 -7.71 4.00
N GLU A 105 11.80 -6.46 3.73
CA GLU A 105 10.66 -6.13 2.85
C GLU A 105 11.03 -4.96 1.94
N LEU A 106 10.67 -5.07 0.65
CA LEU A 106 11.03 -4.10 -0.38
C LEU A 106 9.82 -3.25 -0.74
N ARG A 107 10.04 -1.95 -1.01
CA ARG A 107 9.00 -1.06 -1.54
C ARG A 107 8.39 -1.65 -2.84
N PRO A 108 7.07 -1.60 -3.01
CA PRO A 108 6.40 -1.94 -4.27
C PRO A 108 6.84 -0.99 -5.43
N ALA A 109 7.52 -1.59 -6.41
CA ALA A 109 7.87 -1.16 -7.78
C ALA A 109 8.57 0.20 -8.11
N PRO A 110 9.31 0.28 -9.26
CA PRO A 110 9.95 -0.78 -10.02
C PRO A 110 11.47 -0.84 -9.78
N ALA A 111 12.03 -2.01 -10.09
CA ALA A 111 13.45 -2.37 -10.05
C ALA A 111 14.04 -2.73 -8.68
N ARG A 112 13.70 -3.93 -8.20
CA ARG A 112 14.52 -4.73 -7.27
C ARG A 112 16.01 -4.74 -7.63
N ARG A 113 16.35 -4.66 -8.92
CA ARG A 113 17.75 -4.55 -9.43
C ARG A 113 18.40 -3.17 -9.24
N ARG A 114 17.63 -2.07 -9.22
CA ARG A 114 18.18 -0.70 -9.20
C ARG A 114 18.53 -0.24 -7.78
N CYS A 115 17.83 -0.74 -6.77
CA CYS A 115 18.10 -0.42 -5.36
C CYS A 115 19.46 -0.96 -4.90
N TRP A 116 19.79 -2.22 -5.23
CA TRP A 116 21.09 -2.82 -4.92
C TRP A 116 22.27 -2.08 -5.56
N ARG A 117 22.11 -1.60 -6.80
CA ARG A 117 23.20 -0.98 -7.57
C ARG A 117 23.63 0.39 -7.02
N ARG A 118 22.75 1.12 -6.32
CA ARG A 118 23.06 2.42 -5.70
C ARG A 118 23.74 2.32 -4.33
N SER A 119 23.66 1.18 -3.66
CA SER A 119 24.31 0.97 -2.35
C SER A 119 25.81 0.65 -2.44
N ARG A 120 26.35 0.50 -3.66
CA ARG A 120 27.76 0.15 -3.93
C ARG A 120 28.53 1.27 -4.64
N SER A 121 28.09 2.53 -4.52
CA SER A 121 28.76 3.70 -5.11
C SER A 121 29.10 4.70 -4.03
#